data_AF-A0A5E4CKC7-F1
#
_entry.id   AF-A0A5E4CKC7-F1
#
_cell.length_a   1.000
_cell.length_b   1.000
_cell.length_c   1.000
_cell.angle_alpha   90.00
_cell.angle_beta   90.00
_cell.angle_gamma   90.00
#
_symmetry.space_group_name_H-M   'P 1'
#
loop_
_entity.id
_entity.type
_entity.pdbx_description
1 polymer ?
#
loop_
_entity_poly.entity_id
_entity_poly.type
_entity_poly.pdbx_seq_one_letter_code
_entity_poly.pdbx_strand_id
1 'polypeptide(L)'
;MAGKSPGPFPNCDWRFNEFPNPAAHALHVTCVELMALAVSGKDVGNALLNVVLKSQPLVPRENITAWMNAIGLIITALPEPYWIVLHDRIVSVISSRSLTSETEWVGYPFRLFDFTACHQSYSEMSCSYTLALAHAVWHHSSIGQLSLIPKFLTEVLLPIVKTEFQLLYVYHLVGPFLQRFQQERTRCMIEIGVAFYDMLLNVDQCSTHLNYMDPICDFLYHMKYMFTGDSVKEQVEKIICNLKPALKLRLRFITHISKMEPAAVPPQAINSGSPAPQSNQVPASLPVTQ
;
A
#
# COMPACT_ATOMS: atom_id res chain seq x y z
N MET A 1 -6.16 -27.46 4.83
CA MET A 1 -5.42 -28.65 5.32
C MET A 1 -4.98 -29.49 4.14
N ALA A 2 -3.74 -29.95 4.10
CA ALA A 2 -3.15 -30.66 2.96
C ALA A 2 -3.60 -32.15 2.81
N GLY A 3 -4.78 -32.52 3.32
CA GLY A 3 -5.37 -33.86 3.14
C GLY A 3 -4.45 -35.04 3.48
N LYS A 4 -3.76 -35.00 4.63
CA LYS A 4 -2.78 -36.02 5.01
C LYS A 4 -3.41 -37.26 5.66
N SER A 5 -2.74 -38.40 5.47
CA SER A 5 -2.99 -39.68 6.17
C SER A 5 -1.75 -40.12 6.97
N PRO A 6 -1.83 -40.33 8.29
CA PRO A 6 -2.98 -40.02 9.15
C PRO A 6 -3.20 -38.50 9.29
N GLY A 7 -4.46 -38.10 9.44
CA GLY A 7 -4.85 -36.71 9.71
C GLY A 7 -4.69 -36.35 11.19
N PRO A 8 -4.50 -35.07 11.55
CA PRO A 8 -4.39 -34.64 12.95
C PRO A 8 -5.67 -34.87 13.78
N PHE A 9 -6.82 -34.82 13.12
CA PHE A 9 -8.13 -35.10 13.71
C PHE A 9 -8.72 -36.37 13.07
N PRO A 10 -9.45 -37.19 13.82
CA PRO A 10 -10.17 -38.33 13.27
C PRO A 10 -11.25 -37.83 12.28
N ASN A 11 -11.42 -38.54 11.17
CA ASN A 11 -12.50 -38.24 10.23
C ASN A 11 -13.85 -38.68 10.80
N CYS A 12 -14.89 -37.88 10.63
CA CYS A 12 -16.26 -38.20 11.05
C CYS A 12 -17.27 -37.98 9.90
N ASP A 13 -18.52 -38.42 10.08
CA ASP A 13 -19.59 -38.14 9.13
C ASP A 13 -20.09 -36.70 9.32
N TRP A 14 -19.53 -35.77 8.55
CA TRP A 14 -19.79 -34.33 8.65
C TRP A 14 -21.26 -33.92 8.46
N ARG A 15 -22.11 -34.80 7.91
CA ARG A 15 -23.56 -34.53 7.78
C ARG A 15 -24.27 -34.49 9.14
N PHE A 16 -23.71 -35.16 10.14
CA PHE A 16 -24.27 -35.26 11.49
C PHE A 16 -23.43 -34.51 12.52
N ASN A 17 -22.52 -33.64 12.08
CA ASN A 17 -21.70 -32.81 12.94
C ASN A 17 -22.08 -31.34 12.80
N GLU A 18 -21.76 -30.54 13.81
CA GLU A 18 -22.00 -29.08 13.79
C GLU A 18 -21.15 -28.36 12.72
N PHE A 19 -20.02 -28.96 12.32
CA PHE A 19 -19.14 -28.41 11.29
C PHE A 19 -19.34 -29.10 9.94
N PRO A 20 -19.34 -28.36 8.83
CA PRO A 20 -19.60 -28.92 7.51
C PRO A 20 -18.41 -29.73 6.93
N ASN A 21 -17.20 -29.59 7.48
CA ASN A 21 -16.00 -30.25 6.97
C ASN A 21 -14.85 -30.23 8.01
N PRO A 22 -13.76 -31.02 7.79
CA PRO A 22 -12.64 -31.11 8.74
C PRO A 22 -11.92 -29.78 8.98
N ALA A 23 -11.84 -28.88 7.99
CA ALA A 23 -11.14 -27.62 8.12
C ALA A 23 -11.92 -26.63 9.00
N ALA A 24 -13.24 -26.57 8.84
CA ALA A 24 -14.12 -25.79 9.69
C ALA A 24 -14.04 -26.27 11.14
N HIS A 25 -14.07 -27.60 11.36
CA HIS A 25 -13.90 -28.18 12.69
C HIS A 25 -12.54 -27.80 13.30
N ALA A 26 -11.45 -28.09 12.61
CA ALA A 26 -10.09 -27.82 13.09
C ALA A 26 -9.88 -26.35 13.45
N LEU A 27 -10.42 -25.42 12.64
CA LEU A 27 -10.34 -23.98 12.92
C LEU A 27 -11.03 -23.63 14.24
N HIS A 28 -12.30 -24.00 14.40
CA HIS A 28 -13.09 -23.58 15.55
C HIS A 28 -12.60 -24.21 16.85
N VAL A 29 -12.26 -25.50 16.87
CA VAL A 29 -11.73 -26.15 18.08
C VAL A 29 -10.39 -25.54 18.50
N THR A 30 -9.53 -25.19 17.54
CA THR A 30 -8.26 -24.49 17.82
C THR A 30 -8.54 -23.12 18.43
N CYS A 31 -9.47 -22.35 17.88
CA CYS A 31 -9.81 -21.03 18.42
C CYS A 31 -10.40 -21.12 19.84
N VAL A 32 -11.27 -22.09 20.10
CA VAL A 32 -11.85 -22.33 21.44
C VAL A 32 -10.75 -22.69 22.44
N GLU A 33 -9.83 -23.59 22.07
CA GLU A 33 -8.70 -23.97 22.92
C GLU A 33 -7.81 -22.77 23.25
N LEU A 34 -7.45 -21.95 22.25
CA LEU A 34 -6.64 -20.74 22.45
C LEU A 34 -7.32 -19.72 23.37
N MET A 35 -8.64 -19.56 23.26
CA MET A 35 -9.41 -18.66 24.15
C MET A 35 -9.60 -19.22 25.56
N ALA A 36 -9.48 -20.53 25.75
CA ALA A 36 -9.58 -21.17 27.05
C ALA A 36 -8.27 -21.09 27.87
N LEU A 37 -7.15 -20.68 27.24
CA LEU A 37 -5.88 -20.50 27.93
C LEU A 37 -5.98 -19.38 28.98
N ALA A 38 -5.35 -19.59 30.14
CA ALA A 38 -5.20 -18.56 31.17
C ALA A 38 -4.08 -17.55 30.82
N VAL A 39 -4.11 -17.03 29.59
CA VAL A 39 -3.09 -16.15 28.99
C VAL A 39 -3.81 -15.00 28.28
N SER A 40 -3.22 -13.80 28.28
CA SER A 40 -3.85 -12.65 27.63
C SER A 40 -3.92 -12.83 26.11
N GLY A 41 -4.97 -12.28 25.48
CA GLY A 41 -5.11 -12.34 24.02
C GLY A 41 -3.92 -11.72 23.28
N LYS A 42 -3.32 -10.66 23.86
CA LYS A 42 -2.10 -10.03 23.32
C LYS A 42 -0.92 -11.01 23.27
N ASP A 43 -0.72 -11.78 24.33
CA ASP A 43 0.39 -12.73 24.41
C ASP A 43 0.17 -13.92 23.49
N VAL A 44 -1.06 -14.46 23.46
CA VAL A 44 -1.44 -15.54 22.53
C VAL A 44 -1.29 -15.08 21.08
N GLY A 45 -1.79 -13.90 20.73
CA GLY A 45 -1.64 -13.31 19.41
C GLY A 45 -0.19 -13.16 18.98
N ASN A 46 0.66 -12.63 19.86
CA ASN A 46 2.10 -12.53 19.59
C ASN A 46 2.77 -13.90 19.44
N ALA A 47 2.36 -14.90 20.25
CA ALA A 47 2.86 -16.26 20.12
C ALA A 47 2.49 -16.86 18.76
N LEU A 48 1.25 -16.66 18.28
CA LEU A 48 0.82 -17.09 16.95
C LEU A 48 1.66 -16.46 15.83
N LEU A 49 1.90 -15.15 15.86
CA LEU A 49 2.75 -14.50 14.85
C LEU A 49 4.19 -15.05 14.88
N ASN A 50 4.72 -15.31 16.08
CA ASN A 50 6.08 -15.84 16.27
C ASN A 50 6.26 -17.28 15.75
N VAL A 51 5.19 -18.02 15.44
CA VAL A 51 5.29 -19.35 14.80
C VAL A 51 6.00 -19.26 13.44
N VAL A 52 5.78 -18.17 12.70
CA VAL A 52 6.37 -17.97 11.36
C VAL A 52 7.39 -16.84 11.31
N LEU A 53 7.31 -15.85 12.22
CA LEU A 53 8.23 -14.71 12.25
C LEU A 53 9.53 -14.99 13.02
N LYS A 54 9.61 -16.11 13.73
CA LYS A 54 10.84 -16.58 14.38
C LYS A 54 11.17 -17.97 13.86
N SER A 55 12.45 -18.30 13.76
CA SER A 55 12.90 -19.62 13.31
C SER A 55 12.42 -20.68 14.31
N GLN A 56 11.53 -21.57 13.86
CA GLN A 56 10.96 -22.65 14.66
C GLN A 56 11.32 -24.00 14.03
N PRO A 57 11.91 -24.94 14.79
CA PRO A 57 12.41 -26.20 14.23
C PRO A 57 11.30 -27.11 13.67
N LEU A 58 10.08 -26.98 14.19
CA LEU A 58 8.92 -27.79 13.78
C LEU A 58 8.15 -27.21 12.59
N VAL A 59 8.49 -25.99 12.15
CA VAL A 59 7.81 -25.31 11.04
C VAL A 59 8.68 -25.43 9.80
N PRO A 60 8.38 -26.35 8.87
CA PRO A 60 9.18 -26.53 7.66
C PRO A 60 9.08 -25.28 6.77
N ARG A 61 10.24 -24.81 6.32
CA ARG A 61 10.36 -23.59 5.51
C ARG A 61 9.64 -23.72 4.17
N GLU A 62 9.69 -24.90 3.55
CA GLU A 62 9.11 -25.16 2.24
C GLU A 62 7.60 -24.97 2.20
N ASN A 63 6.93 -25.00 3.36
CA ASN A 63 5.48 -24.89 3.47
C ASN A 63 5.03 -23.67 4.30
N ILE A 64 5.92 -22.70 4.50
CA ILE A 64 5.68 -21.54 5.37
C ILE A 64 4.44 -20.72 4.98
N THR A 65 4.08 -20.65 3.70
CA THR A 65 2.89 -19.94 3.22
C THR A 65 1.59 -20.61 3.70
N ALA A 66 1.56 -21.96 3.80
CA ALA A 66 0.43 -22.67 4.38
C ALA A 66 0.29 -22.40 5.88
N TRP A 67 1.40 -22.22 6.60
CA TRP A 67 1.40 -21.81 8.00
C TRP A 67 0.89 -20.38 8.16
N MET A 68 1.36 -19.43 7.34
CA MET A 68 0.85 -18.05 7.33
C MET A 68 -0.66 -18.03 7.04
N ASN A 69 -1.13 -18.82 6.09
CA ASN A 69 -2.56 -18.94 5.78
C ASN A 69 -3.37 -19.49 6.97
N ALA A 70 -2.88 -20.53 7.66
CA ALA A 70 -3.54 -21.07 8.83
C ALA A 70 -3.57 -20.06 9.99
N ILE A 71 -2.46 -19.36 10.24
CA ILE A 71 -2.41 -18.29 11.25
C ILE A 71 -3.39 -17.17 10.89
N GLY A 72 -3.46 -16.77 9.61
CA GLY A 72 -4.41 -15.78 9.14
C GLY A 72 -5.85 -16.16 9.47
N LEU A 73 -6.27 -17.38 9.13
CA LEU A 73 -7.61 -17.90 9.44
C LEU A 73 -7.88 -17.97 10.96
N ILE A 74 -6.92 -18.46 11.74
CA ILE A 74 -7.08 -18.63 13.20
C ILE A 74 -7.18 -17.26 13.87
N ILE A 75 -6.22 -16.37 13.61
CA ILE A 75 -6.11 -15.11 14.35
C ILE A 75 -7.26 -14.16 14.02
N THR A 76 -7.79 -14.16 12.80
CA THR A 76 -8.93 -13.32 12.42
C THR A 76 -10.27 -13.83 12.95
N ALA A 77 -10.36 -15.12 13.30
CA ALA A 77 -11.51 -15.71 13.97
C ALA A 77 -11.50 -15.48 15.51
N LEU A 78 -10.38 -15.01 16.07
CA LEU A 78 -10.26 -14.68 17.48
C LEU A 78 -10.70 -13.22 17.77
N PRO A 79 -11.02 -12.87 19.03
CA PRO A 79 -11.35 -11.51 19.43
C PRO A 79 -10.23 -10.48 19.16
N GLU A 80 -10.60 -9.19 19.14
CA GLU A 80 -9.69 -8.07 18.85
C GLU A 80 -8.32 -8.10 19.54
N PRO A 81 -8.23 -8.39 20.86
CA PRO A 81 -6.93 -8.41 21.55
C PRO A 81 -5.91 -9.39 20.96
N TYR A 82 -6.34 -10.41 20.19
CA TYR A 82 -5.47 -11.41 19.59
C TYR A 82 -4.85 -10.94 18.28
N TRP A 83 -5.63 -10.36 17.36
CA TRP A 83 -5.13 -9.97 16.04
C TRP A 83 -4.61 -8.53 15.98
N ILE A 84 -5.01 -7.64 16.90
CA ILE A 84 -4.56 -6.23 16.88
C ILE A 84 -3.04 -6.09 17.05
N VAL A 85 -2.38 -7.10 17.65
CA VAL A 85 -0.92 -7.16 17.83
C VAL A 85 -0.13 -7.19 16.52
N LEU A 86 -0.80 -7.46 15.39
CA LEU A 86 -0.18 -7.31 14.07
C LEU A 86 0.25 -5.86 13.81
N HIS A 87 -0.50 -4.87 14.31
CA HIS A 87 -0.15 -3.45 14.18
C HIS A 87 1.18 -3.15 14.89
N ASP A 88 1.35 -3.62 16.12
CA ASP A 88 2.61 -3.49 16.87
C ASP A 88 3.78 -4.13 16.11
N ARG A 89 3.55 -5.28 15.48
CA ARG A 89 4.58 -5.98 14.68
C ARG A 89 4.98 -5.19 13.44
N ILE A 90 4.01 -4.59 12.74
CA ILE A 90 4.25 -3.71 11.59
C ILE A 90 5.05 -2.48 12.02
N VAL A 91 4.67 -1.84 13.13
CA VAL A 91 5.39 -0.67 13.68
C VAL A 91 6.84 -1.02 14.01
N SER A 92 7.09 -2.20 14.60
CA SER A 92 8.44 -2.69 14.88
C SER A 92 9.28 -2.85 13.60
N VAL A 93 8.67 -3.26 12.48
CA VAL A 93 9.36 -3.39 11.19
C VAL A 93 9.60 -2.03 10.55
N ILE A 94 8.60 -1.15 10.54
CA ILE A 94 8.73 0.25 10.05
C ILE A 94 9.87 0.97 10.78
N SER A 95 10.04 0.71 12.07
CA SER A 95 11.10 1.33 12.89
C SER A 95 12.44 0.59 12.83
N SER A 96 12.55 -0.48 12.03
CA SER A 96 13.77 -1.27 11.93
C SER A 96 14.84 -0.59 11.08
N ARG A 97 16.11 -0.89 11.36
CA ARG A 97 17.25 -0.35 10.61
C ARG A 97 17.17 -0.62 9.11
N SER A 98 16.54 -1.72 8.69
CA SER A 98 16.37 -2.06 7.28
C SER A 98 15.55 -1.03 6.51
N LEU A 99 14.61 -0.35 7.18
CA LEU A 99 13.75 0.67 6.57
C LEU A 99 14.15 2.10 6.95
N THR A 100 14.82 2.30 8.10
CA THR A 100 15.24 3.64 8.55
C THR A 100 16.64 4.04 8.07
N SER A 101 17.48 3.09 7.64
CA SER A 101 18.83 3.40 7.17
C SER A 101 18.79 4.03 5.78
N GLU A 102 19.48 5.16 5.62
CA GLU A 102 19.70 5.81 4.32
C GLU A 102 20.84 5.17 3.50
N THR A 103 21.44 4.08 3.99
CA THR A 103 22.45 3.36 3.19
C THR A 103 21.83 2.91 1.89
N GLU A 104 22.34 3.44 0.78
CA GLU A 104 22.04 3.00 -0.57
C GLU A 104 22.23 1.48 -0.63
N TRP A 105 21.13 0.75 -0.81
CA TRP A 105 21.20 -0.68 -1.03
C TRP A 105 21.87 -0.93 -2.37
N VAL A 106 22.96 -1.67 -2.37
CA VAL A 106 23.59 -2.15 -3.61
C VAL A 106 22.70 -3.26 -4.19
N GLY A 107 21.70 -2.88 -4.98
CA GLY A 107 20.76 -3.79 -5.63
C GLY A 107 19.33 -3.26 -5.72
N TYR A 108 18.40 -4.13 -6.13
CA TYR A 108 16.97 -3.81 -6.25
C TYR A 108 16.30 -3.87 -4.86
N PRO A 109 15.92 -2.72 -4.25
CA PRO A 109 15.47 -2.66 -2.85
C PRO A 109 14.15 -3.39 -2.63
N PHE A 110 13.34 -3.57 -3.68
CA PHE A 110 12.08 -4.29 -3.59
C PHE A 110 12.26 -5.78 -3.25
N ARG A 111 13.48 -6.31 -3.34
CA ARG A 111 13.79 -7.62 -2.74
C ARG A 111 13.49 -7.67 -1.24
N LEU A 112 13.56 -6.54 -0.53
CA LEU A 112 13.13 -6.42 0.87
C LEU A 112 11.64 -6.73 1.08
N PHE A 113 10.84 -6.56 0.04
CA PHE A 113 9.39 -6.77 0.07
C PHE A 113 9.00 -8.08 -0.64
N ASP A 114 9.92 -8.69 -1.38
CA ASP A 114 9.73 -9.97 -2.03
C ASP A 114 10.00 -11.12 -1.05
N PHE A 115 8.91 -11.62 -0.47
CA PHE A 115 8.93 -12.80 0.38
C PHE A 115 9.60 -14.01 -0.28
N THR A 116 9.29 -14.29 -1.55
CA THR A 116 9.77 -15.49 -2.24
C THR A 116 11.28 -15.40 -2.44
N ALA A 117 11.79 -14.27 -2.93
CA ALA A 117 13.22 -14.09 -3.12
C ALA A 117 14.01 -14.14 -1.80
N CYS A 118 13.52 -13.48 -0.74
CA CYS A 118 14.14 -13.54 0.59
C CYS A 118 14.15 -14.96 1.15
N HIS A 119 13.03 -15.66 1.02
CA HIS A 119 12.85 -17.01 1.53
C HIS A 119 13.76 -18.02 0.81
N GLN A 120 13.86 -17.93 -0.52
CA GLN A 120 14.74 -18.79 -1.32
C GLN A 120 16.22 -18.51 -1.07
N SER A 121 16.57 -17.25 -0.78
CA SER A 121 17.96 -16.83 -0.51
C SER A 121 18.41 -17.07 0.93
N TYR A 122 17.60 -17.72 1.77
CA TYR A 122 17.89 -17.96 3.20
C TYR A 122 18.17 -16.68 4.00
N SER A 123 17.69 -15.53 3.51
CA SER A 123 17.97 -14.23 4.14
C SER A 123 17.03 -13.92 5.31
N GLU A 124 15.98 -14.73 5.56
CA GLU A 124 14.97 -14.63 6.63
C GLU A 124 14.71 -13.18 7.10
N MET A 125 14.48 -12.28 6.15
CA MET A 125 14.40 -10.87 6.45
C MET A 125 13.06 -10.59 7.14
N SER A 126 13.12 -10.06 8.36
CA SER A 126 11.93 -9.81 9.18
C SER A 126 10.88 -8.93 8.46
N CYS A 127 11.30 -8.05 7.55
CA CYS A 127 10.38 -7.19 6.81
C CYS A 127 9.53 -7.97 5.81
N SER A 128 10.13 -8.84 4.98
CA SER A 128 9.38 -9.59 3.97
C SER A 128 8.45 -10.63 4.59
N TYR A 129 8.89 -11.28 5.68
CA TYR A 129 8.04 -12.23 6.42
C TYR A 129 6.87 -11.56 7.12
N THR A 130 7.10 -10.39 7.74
CA THR A 130 6.01 -9.64 8.38
C THR A 130 5.02 -9.13 7.35
N LEU A 131 5.50 -8.67 6.20
CA LEU A 131 4.65 -8.24 5.09
C LEU A 131 3.77 -9.39 4.58
N ALA A 132 4.36 -10.56 4.29
CA ALA A 132 3.63 -11.73 3.82
C ALA A 132 2.61 -12.25 4.86
N LEU A 133 2.97 -12.25 6.15
CA LEU A 133 2.05 -12.62 7.21
C LEU A 133 0.90 -11.60 7.35
N ALA A 134 1.19 -10.30 7.29
CA ALA A 134 0.18 -9.27 7.32
C ALA A 134 -0.80 -9.42 6.16
N HIS A 135 -0.30 -9.74 4.97
CA HIS A 135 -1.15 -10.04 3.81
C HIS A 135 -2.04 -11.27 4.04
N ALA A 136 -1.50 -12.36 4.61
CA ALA A 136 -2.30 -13.54 4.93
C ALA A 136 -3.39 -13.24 5.97
N VAL A 137 -3.09 -12.47 7.01
CA VAL A 137 -4.06 -12.05 8.04
C VAL A 137 -5.14 -11.16 7.43
N TRP A 138 -4.77 -10.13 6.67
CA TRP A 138 -5.72 -9.20 6.06
C TRP A 138 -6.56 -9.84 4.95
N HIS A 139 -6.03 -10.85 4.26
CA HIS A 139 -6.79 -11.64 3.31
C HIS A 139 -7.99 -12.34 3.97
N HIS A 140 -7.82 -12.88 5.18
CA HIS A 140 -8.87 -13.55 5.95
C HIS A 140 -9.64 -12.62 6.90
N SER A 141 -9.30 -11.32 6.92
CA SER A 141 -9.97 -10.34 7.75
C SER A 141 -11.29 -9.91 7.13
N SER A 142 -12.31 -9.74 7.97
CA SER A 142 -13.56 -9.10 7.60
C SER A 142 -13.33 -7.62 7.25
N ILE A 143 -14.24 -7.02 6.46
CA ILE A 143 -14.16 -5.57 6.18
C ILE A 143 -14.24 -4.71 7.45
N GLY A 144 -14.90 -5.23 8.50
CA GLY A 144 -14.95 -4.59 9.82
C GLY A 144 -13.55 -4.46 10.43
N GLN A 145 -12.79 -5.56 10.46
CA GLN A 145 -11.40 -5.55 10.94
C GLN A 145 -10.51 -4.66 10.06
N LEU A 146 -10.62 -4.78 8.73
CA LEU A 146 -9.81 -3.96 7.80
C LEU A 146 -10.11 -2.47 7.89
N SER A 147 -11.29 -2.06 8.36
CA SER A 147 -11.63 -0.64 8.51
C SER A 147 -10.86 0.09 9.61
N LEU A 148 -10.04 -0.62 10.38
CA LEU A 148 -9.07 0.01 11.29
C LEU A 148 -7.81 0.50 10.56
N ILE A 149 -7.53 0.02 9.34
CA ILE A 149 -6.33 0.38 8.58
C ILE A 149 -6.21 1.89 8.35
N PRO A 150 -7.23 2.64 7.90
CA PRO A 150 -7.09 4.09 7.71
C PRO A 150 -6.63 4.81 8.97
N LYS A 151 -7.24 4.49 10.12
CA LYS A 151 -6.87 5.06 11.42
C LYS A 151 -5.47 4.64 11.86
N PHE A 152 -5.11 3.38 11.63
CA PHE A 152 -3.75 2.90 11.88
C PHE A 152 -2.72 3.63 11.02
N LEU A 153 -3.01 3.88 9.75
CA LEU A 153 -2.14 4.66 8.86
C LEU A 153 -1.97 6.08 9.37
N THR A 154 -3.04 6.80 9.68
CA THR A 154 -3.00 8.22 10.03
C THR A 154 -2.54 8.51 11.45
N GLU A 155 -2.95 7.69 12.43
CA GLU A 155 -2.64 7.95 13.85
C GLU A 155 -1.36 7.26 14.32
N VAL A 156 -0.96 6.14 13.69
CA VAL A 156 0.18 5.34 14.15
C VAL A 156 1.35 5.38 13.18
N LEU A 157 1.13 5.14 11.88
CA LEU A 157 2.24 5.07 10.91
C LEU A 157 2.68 6.44 10.41
N LEU A 158 1.76 7.35 10.11
CA LEU A 158 2.07 8.68 9.54
C LEU A 158 3.10 9.47 10.37
N PRO A 159 3.07 9.46 11.73
CA PRO A 159 4.08 10.17 12.54
C PRO A 159 5.50 9.58 12.48
N ILE A 160 5.63 8.29 12.12
CA ILE A 160 6.92 7.56 12.16
C ILE A 160 7.51 7.28 10.78
N VAL A 161 6.71 7.38 9.71
CA VAL A 161 7.15 7.22 8.33
C VAL A 161 7.85 8.51 7.86
N LYS A 162 9.17 8.44 7.74
CA LYS A 162 10.06 9.55 7.38
C LYS A 162 11.06 9.24 6.27
N THR A 163 11.29 7.96 5.98
CA THR A 163 12.21 7.52 4.91
C THR A 163 11.46 6.93 3.72
N GLU A 164 12.14 6.90 2.58
CA GLU A 164 11.59 6.34 1.34
C GLU A 164 11.21 4.86 1.45
N PHE A 165 12.02 4.05 2.13
CA PHE A 165 11.72 2.62 2.31
C PHE A 165 10.56 2.35 3.25
N GLN A 166 10.34 3.19 4.27
CA GLN A 166 9.14 3.08 5.10
C GLN A 166 7.88 3.34 4.27
N LEU A 167 7.89 4.37 3.42
CA LEU A 167 6.77 4.68 2.52
C LEU A 167 6.48 3.52 1.56
N LEU A 168 7.52 3.00 0.91
CA LEU A 168 7.38 1.85 0.01
C LEU A 168 6.84 0.63 0.74
N TYR A 169 7.29 0.35 1.96
CA TYR A 169 6.76 -0.75 2.77
C TYR A 169 5.27 -0.59 3.05
N VAL A 170 4.81 0.64 3.39
CA VAL A 170 3.38 0.92 3.59
C VAL A 170 2.58 0.68 2.30
N TYR A 171 3.10 1.08 1.14
CA TYR A 171 2.43 0.83 -0.13
C TYR A 171 2.33 -0.66 -0.46
N HIS A 172 3.39 -1.44 -0.20
CA HIS A 172 3.36 -2.89 -0.38
C HIS A 172 2.40 -3.57 0.60
N LEU A 173 2.29 -3.02 1.81
CA LEU A 173 1.43 -3.53 2.85
C LEU A 173 -0.05 -3.37 2.49
N VAL A 174 -0.47 -2.17 2.09
CA VAL A 174 -1.89 -1.83 1.90
C VAL A 174 -2.36 -1.91 0.44
N GLY A 175 -1.47 -1.68 -0.52
CA GLY A 175 -1.78 -1.66 -1.96
C GLY A 175 -2.59 -2.86 -2.47
N PRO A 176 -2.24 -4.12 -2.12
CA PRO A 176 -2.99 -5.29 -2.55
C PRO A 176 -4.46 -5.34 -2.10
N PHE A 177 -4.84 -4.58 -1.07
CA PHE A 177 -6.19 -4.57 -0.49
C PHE A 177 -7.06 -3.39 -0.94
N LEU A 178 -6.53 -2.49 -1.78
CA LEU A 178 -7.28 -1.33 -2.28
C LEU A 178 -8.57 -1.74 -3.00
N GLN A 179 -8.54 -2.81 -3.79
CA GLN A 179 -9.72 -3.34 -4.46
C GLN A 179 -10.82 -3.77 -3.49
N ARG A 180 -10.47 -4.39 -2.36
CA ARG A 180 -11.44 -4.77 -1.32
C ARG A 180 -12.08 -3.54 -0.70
N PHE A 181 -11.31 -2.49 -0.40
CA PHE A 181 -11.89 -1.25 0.11
C PHE A 181 -12.78 -0.56 -0.93
N GLN A 182 -12.42 -0.59 -2.20
CA GLN A 182 -13.26 -0.04 -3.27
C GLN A 182 -14.63 -0.74 -3.33
N GLN A 183 -14.65 -2.06 -3.20
CA GLN A 183 -15.86 -2.89 -3.31
C GLN A 183 -16.70 -2.92 -2.03
N GLU A 184 -16.04 -3.02 -0.87
CA GLU A 184 -16.71 -3.33 0.41
C GLU A 184 -16.88 -2.09 1.31
N ARG A 185 -16.01 -1.06 1.20
CA ARG A 185 -16.06 0.15 2.07
C ARG A 185 -15.29 1.36 1.48
N THR A 186 -15.90 2.02 0.49
CA THR A 186 -15.28 3.11 -0.29
C THR A 186 -14.73 4.28 0.55
N ARG A 187 -15.34 4.58 1.69
CA ARG A 187 -14.83 5.62 2.62
C ARG A 187 -13.38 5.34 3.05
N CYS A 188 -13.06 4.10 3.39
CA CYS A 188 -11.69 3.72 3.79
C CYS A 188 -10.71 3.87 2.62
N MET A 189 -11.12 3.59 1.38
CA MET A 189 -10.29 3.77 0.20
C MET A 189 -9.89 5.25 0.01
N ILE A 190 -10.82 6.19 0.23
CA ILE A 190 -10.56 7.63 0.18
C ILE A 190 -9.58 8.04 1.29
N GLU A 191 -9.84 7.63 2.53
CA GLU A 191 -8.99 7.95 3.69
C GLU A 191 -7.56 7.39 3.52
N ILE A 192 -7.41 6.16 3.03
CA ILE A 192 -6.12 5.54 2.69
C ILE A 192 -5.42 6.32 1.58
N GLY A 193 -6.15 6.69 0.53
CA GLY A 193 -5.61 7.43 -0.59
C GLY A 193 -4.96 8.74 -0.14
N VAL A 194 -5.63 9.51 0.71
CA VAL A 194 -5.09 10.76 1.27
C VAL A 194 -3.89 10.49 2.18
N ALA A 195 -3.98 9.48 3.05
CA ALA A 195 -2.89 9.11 3.96
C ALA A 195 -1.59 8.76 3.21
N PHE A 196 -1.67 8.14 2.04
CA PHE A 196 -0.47 7.89 1.21
C PHE A 196 0.20 9.18 0.74
N TYR A 197 -0.58 10.19 0.33
CA TYR A 197 -0.02 11.48 -0.07
C TYR A 197 0.57 12.24 1.13
N ASP A 198 -0.09 12.19 2.30
CA ASP A 198 0.45 12.79 3.52
C ASP A 198 1.79 12.15 3.93
N MET A 199 1.90 10.82 3.86
CA MET A 199 3.16 10.12 4.10
C MET A 199 4.22 10.48 3.05
N LEU A 200 3.85 10.60 1.78
CA LEU A 200 4.78 11.06 0.74
C LEU A 200 5.32 12.46 1.03
N LEU A 201 4.45 13.39 1.46
CA LEU A 201 4.88 14.74 1.84
C LEU A 201 5.84 14.72 3.03
N ASN A 202 5.53 13.94 4.06
CA ASN A 202 6.42 13.79 5.22
C ASN A 202 7.81 13.26 4.82
N VAL A 203 7.84 12.24 3.96
CA VAL A 203 9.10 11.64 3.46
C VAL A 203 9.87 12.60 2.56
N ASP A 204 9.19 13.32 1.67
CA ASP A 204 9.81 14.34 0.81
C ASP A 204 10.46 15.48 1.61
N GLN A 205 9.85 15.86 2.72
CA GLN A 205 10.38 16.89 3.63
C GLN A 205 11.53 16.38 4.52
N CYS A 206 11.48 15.12 4.95
CA CYS A 206 12.52 14.53 5.81
C CYS A 206 13.75 14.05 5.04
N SER A 207 13.58 13.64 3.78
CA SER A 207 14.66 13.08 2.96
C SER A 207 15.35 14.19 2.16
N THR A 208 16.66 14.11 1.96
CA THR A 208 17.37 15.07 1.09
C THR A 208 17.02 14.82 -0.39
N HIS A 209 17.07 13.56 -0.80
CA HIS A 209 16.77 13.05 -2.13
C HIS A 209 15.88 11.80 -2.05
N LEU A 210 15.11 11.51 -3.11
CA LEU A 210 14.30 10.30 -3.25
C LEU A 210 14.76 9.54 -4.48
N ASN A 211 15.15 8.27 -4.31
CA ASN A 211 15.76 7.45 -5.36
C ASN A 211 14.72 6.71 -6.21
N TYR A 212 13.53 6.47 -5.67
CA TYR A 212 12.47 5.63 -6.24
C TYR A 212 11.18 6.42 -6.48
N MET A 213 11.32 7.69 -6.86
CA MET A 213 10.21 8.59 -7.20
C MET A 213 9.31 8.02 -8.29
N ASP A 214 9.87 7.36 -9.31
CA ASP A 214 9.09 6.85 -10.44
C ASP A 214 8.14 5.71 -10.00
N PRO A 215 8.60 4.62 -9.34
CA PRO A 215 7.69 3.61 -8.78
C PRO A 215 6.63 4.17 -7.82
N ILE A 216 6.99 5.15 -6.99
CA ILE A 216 6.05 5.83 -6.09
C ILE A 216 4.95 6.52 -6.90
N CYS A 217 5.33 7.31 -7.91
CA CYS A 217 4.40 8.05 -8.74
C CYS A 217 3.52 7.10 -9.58
N ASP A 218 4.10 6.04 -10.16
CA ASP A 218 3.37 5.05 -10.96
C ASP A 218 2.29 4.36 -10.13
N PHE A 219 2.60 3.98 -8.88
CA PHE A 219 1.61 3.43 -7.96
C PHE A 219 0.50 4.43 -7.64
N LEU A 220 0.82 5.71 -7.41
CA LEU A 220 -0.18 6.75 -7.15
C LEU A 220 -1.07 7.03 -8.36
N TYR A 221 -0.53 6.98 -9.58
CA TYR A 221 -1.32 7.03 -10.81
C TYR A 221 -2.22 5.82 -10.97
N HIS A 222 -1.70 4.61 -10.72
CA HIS A 222 -2.50 3.40 -10.71
C HIS A 222 -3.66 3.54 -9.71
N MET A 223 -3.39 4.01 -8.49
CA MET A 223 -4.41 4.23 -7.48
C MET A 223 -5.46 5.26 -7.92
N LYS A 224 -5.03 6.36 -8.56
CA LYS A 224 -5.93 7.36 -9.13
C LYS A 224 -6.88 6.73 -10.14
N TYR A 225 -6.34 6.08 -11.17
CA TYR A 225 -7.15 5.63 -12.31
C TYR A 225 -7.98 4.37 -12.01
N MET A 226 -7.53 3.53 -11.08
CA MET A 226 -8.22 2.28 -10.76
C MET A 226 -9.18 2.38 -9.57
N PHE A 227 -8.94 3.31 -8.62
CA PHE A 227 -9.69 3.33 -7.36
C PHE A 227 -10.24 4.72 -7.03
N THR A 228 -9.39 5.72 -6.76
CA THR A 228 -9.86 6.98 -6.16
C THR A 228 -10.55 7.91 -7.16
N GLY A 229 -10.21 7.83 -8.44
CA GLY A 229 -10.65 8.77 -9.48
C GLY A 229 -10.32 10.21 -9.08
N ASP A 230 -11.36 11.05 -9.02
CA ASP A 230 -11.25 12.44 -8.59
C ASP A 230 -11.75 12.68 -7.14
N SER A 231 -12.12 11.61 -6.41
CA SER A 231 -12.74 11.70 -5.07
C SER A 231 -11.86 12.40 -4.03
N VAL A 232 -10.54 12.36 -4.21
CA VAL A 232 -9.54 12.94 -3.30
C VAL A 232 -8.82 14.16 -3.91
N LYS A 233 -9.26 14.64 -5.07
CA LYS A 233 -8.52 15.62 -5.89
C LYS A 233 -8.13 16.87 -5.09
N GLU A 234 -9.08 17.54 -4.45
CA GLU A 234 -8.83 18.81 -3.74
C GLU A 234 -7.88 18.66 -2.55
N GLN A 235 -7.94 17.53 -1.85
CA GLN A 235 -7.09 17.24 -0.70
C GLN A 235 -5.66 16.93 -1.17
N VAL A 236 -5.55 16.07 -2.18
CA VAL A 236 -4.28 15.68 -2.78
C VAL A 236 -3.58 16.86 -3.47
N GLU A 237 -4.32 17.78 -4.08
CA GLU A 237 -3.74 18.98 -4.70
C GLU A 237 -3.03 19.87 -3.69
N LYS A 238 -3.62 20.09 -2.53
CA LYS A 238 -2.99 20.86 -1.44
C LYS A 238 -1.69 20.18 -0.98
N ILE A 239 -1.67 18.86 -0.93
CA ILE A 239 -0.48 18.09 -0.55
C ILE A 239 0.60 18.21 -1.63
N ILE A 240 0.25 17.98 -2.91
CA ILE A 240 1.19 18.06 -4.04
C ILE A 240 1.83 19.45 -4.14
N CYS A 241 1.07 20.52 -3.87
CA CYS A 241 1.59 21.89 -3.84
C CYS A 241 2.73 22.10 -2.83
N ASN A 242 2.87 21.24 -1.83
CA ASN A 242 3.94 21.32 -0.83
C ASN A 242 5.13 20.37 -1.10
N LEU A 243 5.05 19.53 -2.13
CA LEU A 243 6.14 18.64 -2.53
C LEU A 243 7.28 19.39 -3.24
N LYS A 244 8.48 18.80 -3.27
CA LYS A 244 9.61 19.28 -4.07
C LYS A 244 9.29 19.28 -5.57
N PRO A 245 9.95 20.16 -6.36
CA PRO A 245 9.67 20.32 -7.80
C PRO A 245 9.72 19.02 -8.61
N ALA A 246 10.65 18.12 -8.27
CA ALA A 246 10.82 16.85 -8.98
C ALA A 246 9.59 15.93 -8.86
N LEU A 247 8.92 15.89 -7.69
CA LEU A 247 7.70 15.12 -7.47
C LEU A 247 6.50 15.81 -8.14
N LYS A 248 6.39 17.14 -8.01
CA LYS A 248 5.33 17.93 -8.69
C LYS A 248 5.31 17.69 -10.20
N LEU A 249 6.50 17.68 -10.83
CA LEU A 249 6.61 17.44 -12.27
C LEU A 249 6.14 16.03 -12.67
N ARG A 250 6.41 15.01 -11.84
CA ARG A 250 5.99 13.63 -12.06
C ARG A 250 4.50 13.43 -11.82
N LEU A 251 3.96 14.05 -10.77
CA LEU A 251 2.54 13.96 -10.37
C LEU A 251 1.65 15.01 -11.05
N ARG A 252 2.15 15.74 -12.06
CA ARG A 252 1.45 16.85 -12.72
C ARG A 252 0.06 16.51 -13.27
N PHE A 253 -0.20 15.23 -13.58
CA PHE A 253 -1.46 14.78 -14.12
C PHE A 253 -2.41 14.18 -13.07
N ILE A 254 -1.99 14.05 -11.80
CA ILE A 254 -2.89 13.57 -10.73
C ILE A 254 -4.03 14.56 -10.49
N THR A 255 -3.73 15.85 -10.51
CA THR A 255 -4.70 16.91 -10.23
C THR A 255 -5.15 17.68 -11.47
N HIS A 256 -4.57 17.37 -12.65
CA HIS A 256 -4.74 18.18 -13.86
C HIS A 256 -4.63 19.68 -13.52
N ILE A 257 -3.50 20.11 -12.92
CA ILE A 257 -3.21 21.54 -12.80
C ILE A 257 -3.12 22.06 -14.23
N SER A 258 -4.21 22.66 -14.68
CA SER A 258 -4.33 23.28 -15.99
C SER A 258 -3.30 24.40 -16.03
N LYS A 259 -2.29 24.24 -16.90
CA LYS A 259 -1.36 25.25 -17.39
C LYS A 259 -0.96 26.34 -16.39
N MET A 260 0.30 26.26 -15.97
CA MET A 260 1.10 27.41 -15.56
C MET A 260 0.78 28.61 -16.46
N GLU A 261 0.18 29.64 -15.87
CA GLU A 261 -0.08 30.92 -16.53
C GLU A 261 1.26 31.43 -17.08
N PRO A 262 1.40 31.67 -18.39
CA PRO A 262 2.62 32.27 -18.91
C PRO A 262 2.77 33.63 -18.23
N ALA A 263 3.95 33.87 -17.66
CA ALA A 263 4.31 35.16 -17.08
C ALA A 263 3.81 36.29 -17.98
N ALA A 264 2.93 37.14 -17.45
CA ALA A 264 2.43 38.32 -18.13
C ALA A 264 3.63 39.19 -18.53
N VAL A 265 3.98 39.18 -19.82
CA VAL A 265 4.90 40.15 -20.39
C VAL A 265 4.14 41.49 -20.39
N PRO A 266 4.68 42.57 -19.78
CA PRO A 266 4.03 43.87 -19.81
C PRO A 266 3.92 44.36 -21.26
N PRO A 267 2.80 44.95 -21.69
CA PRO A 267 2.69 45.50 -23.04
C PRO A 267 3.68 46.66 -23.21
N GLN A 268 4.64 46.49 -24.12
CA GLN A 268 5.48 47.58 -24.61
C GLN A 268 4.60 48.57 -25.37
N ALA A 269 4.57 49.81 -24.88
CA ALA A 269 3.96 50.94 -25.57
C ALA A 269 4.76 51.24 -26.85
N ILE A 270 4.14 51.11 -28.02
CA ILE A 270 4.68 51.63 -29.28
C ILE A 270 3.93 52.91 -29.60
N ASN A 271 4.65 54.02 -29.44
CA ASN A 271 4.22 55.37 -29.74
C ASN A 271 4.46 55.65 -31.24
N SER A 272 3.37 55.97 -31.94
CA SER A 272 3.18 56.98 -33.01
C SER A 272 4.35 57.41 -33.94
N GLY A 273 4.08 57.42 -35.26
CA GLY A 273 4.93 58.13 -36.24
C GLY A 273 4.61 57.98 -37.75
N SER A 274 3.42 58.42 -38.19
CA SER A 274 3.04 59.08 -39.47
C SER A 274 3.39 58.51 -40.90
N PRO A 275 2.64 58.95 -41.95
CA PRO A 275 2.35 58.15 -43.16
C PRO A 275 2.86 58.73 -44.50
N ALA A 276 2.83 57.91 -45.58
CA ALA A 276 2.53 58.20 -47.01
C ALA A 276 3.40 57.37 -48.00
N PRO A 277 3.04 57.25 -49.30
CA PRO A 277 1.71 57.02 -49.90
C PRO A 277 1.69 55.84 -50.91
N GLN A 278 0.48 55.40 -51.25
CA GLN A 278 0.16 54.36 -52.23
C GLN A 278 0.43 54.80 -53.69
N SER A 279 0.93 53.87 -54.51
CA SER A 279 0.85 53.94 -55.97
C SER A 279 0.00 52.79 -56.51
N ASN A 280 -1.17 53.14 -57.05
CA ASN A 280 -2.05 52.32 -57.86
C ASN A 280 -1.34 51.76 -59.11
N GLN A 281 -1.60 50.50 -59.46
CA GLN A 281 -1.83 50.08 -60.84
C GLN A 281 -2.79 48.87 -60.86
N VAL A 282 -3.78 48.94 -61.76
CA VAL A 282 -4.95 48.07 -61.92
C VAL A 282 -4.78 47.25 -63.24
N PRO A 283 -5.76 46.47 -63.72
CA PRO A 283 -5.93 45.01 -63.56
C PRO A 283 -5.73 44.21 -64.87
N ALA A 284 -5.72 42.88 -64.80
CA ALA A 284 -6.09 42.05 -65.96
C ALA A 284 -6.84 40.77 -65.57
N SER A 285 -7.99 40.65 -66.22
CA SER A 285 -9.04 39.62 -66.29
C SER A 285 -8.63 38.14 -66.44
N LEU A 286 -9.42 37.30 -65.74
CA LEU A 286 -9.80 35.89 -66.03
C LEU A 286 -10.18 35.66 -67.51
N PRO A 287 -10.14 34.41 -68.10
CA PRO A 287 -11.02 33.31 -67.69
C PRO A 287 -10.57 31.83 -67.89
N VAL A 288 -11.19 30.98 -67.07
CA VAL A 288 -11.90 29.69 -67.30
C VAL A 288 -11.52 28.75 -68.47
N THR A 289 -11.66 27.45 -68.17
CA THR A 289 -11.68 26.19 -68.97
C THR A 289 -10.37 25.39 -68.85
N GLN A 290 -10.36 24.11 -68.50
CA GLN A 290 -11.37 23.05 -68.52
C GLN A 290 -11.02 22.00 -67.46
#